data_AF-A0A9N9JG84-F1
#
_entry.id   AF-A0A9N9JG84-F1
#
_cell.length_a   1.000
_cell.length_b   1.000
_cell.length_c   1.000
_cell.angle_alpha   90.00
_cell.angle_beta   90.00
_cell.angle_gamma   90.00
#
_symmetry.space_group_name_H-M   'P 1'
#
loop_
_entity.id
_entity.type
_entity.pdbx_description
1 polymer ?
#
loop_
_entity_poly.entity_id
_entity_poly.type
_entity_poly.pdbx_seq_one_letter_code
_entity_poly.pdbx_strand_id
1 'polypeptide(L)'
;LHLEMPEETSKRASKHPWTPQEDELLKNKIKEHGTSWAKIATYFNDRDAQSCKNRHQYLKRRPADWSEEEDLSLKQAMKDHGKLFAEAWKAVADDVPNKTWQ
;
A
#
# COMPACT_ATOMS: atom_id res chain seq x y z
N LEU A 1 -23.39 37.58 18.09
CA LEU A 1 -23.59 36.12 18.07
C LEU A 1 -23.17 35.63 16.69
N HIS A 2 -21.91 35.21 16.56
CA HIS A 2 -21.39 34.66 15.30
C HIS A 2 -21.92 33.22 15.22
N LEU A 3 -22.95 33.01 14.40
CA LEU A 3 -23.53 31.69 14.18
C LEU A 3 -22.59 30.93 13.25
N GLU A 4 -21.82 30.00 13.81
CA GLU A 4 -21.03 29.05 13.04
C GLU A 4 -21.99 28.13 12.28
N MET A 5 -21.96 28.21 10.95
CA MET A 5 -22.62 27.23 10.09
C MET A 5 -21.75 25.97 10.03
N PRO A 6 -22.29 24.77 10.24
CA PRO A 6 -21.52 23.54 10.07
C PRO A 6 -21.16 23.36 8.59
N GLU A 7 -19.88 23.20 8.29
CA GLU A 7 -19.42 22.81 6.96
C GLU A 7 -19.98 21.41 6.62
N GLU A 8 -21.00 21.38 5.75
CA GLU A 8 -21.39 20.17 5.04
C GLU A 8 -20.27 19.80 4.06
N THR A 9 -19.35 18.95 4.52
CA THR A 9 -18.31 18.37 3.68
C THR A 9 -18.95 17.32 2.76
N SER A 10 -19.34 17.79 1.58
CA SER A 10 -19.69 16.95 0.43
C SER A 10 -18.55 15.94 0.19
N LYS A 11 -18.82 14.66 0.44
CA LYS A 11 -17.86 13.55 0.32
C LYS A 11 -17.42 13.34 -1.13
N ARG A 12 -16.48 14.14 -1.60
CA ARG A 12 -15.68 13.81 -2.78
C ARG A 12 -14.59 12.82 -2.37
N ALA A 13 -14.45 11.75 -3.14
CA ALA A 13 -13.33 10.82 -2.96
C ALA A 13 -11.99 11.60 -3.02
N SER A 14 -11.23 11.55 -1.93
CA SER A 14 -9.90 12.19 -1.85
C SER A 14 -8.95 11.60 -2.88
N LYS A 15 -8.18 12.49 -3.54
CA LYS A 15 -7.03 12.13 -4.39
C LYS A 15 -5.76 11.79 -3.59
N HIS A 16 -5.81 11.95 -2.26
CA HIS A 16 -4.66 11.75 -1.39
C HIS A 16 -4.38 10.26 -1.12
N PRO A 17 -3.11 9.84 -0.98
CA PRO A 17 -2.77 8.47 -0.60
C PRO A 17 -3.40 8.06 0.74
N TRP A 18 -3.62 6.77 0.93
CA TRP A 18 -4.04 6.20 2.22
C TRP A 18 -2.88 6.21 3.20
N THR A 19 -3.13 6.76 4.38
CA THR A 19 -2.18 6.78 5.50
C THR A 19 -2.24 5.47 6.31
N PRO A 20 -1.18 5.12 7.05
CA PRO A 20 -1.20 3.98 7.96
C PRO A 20 -2.32 4.06 9.01
N GLN A 21 -2.64 5.26 9.50
CA GLN A 21 -3.70 5.49 10.48
C GLN A 21 -5.08 5.20 9.87
N GLU A 22 -5.31 5.63 8.63
CA GLU A 22 -6.53 5.30 7.90
C GLU A 22 -6.63 3.79 7.63
N ASP A 23 -5.51 3.11 7.35
CA ASP A 23 -5.49 1.66 7.16
C ASP A 23 -5.86 0.91 8.44
N GLU A 24 -5.32 1.33 9.59
CA GLU A 24 -5.68 0.74 10.88
C GLU A 24 -7.13 1.00 11.23
N LEU A 25 -7.64 2.21 11.01
CA LEU A 25 -9.06 2.51 11.17
C LEU A 25 -9.93 1.64 10.26
N LEU A 26 -9.55 1.49 8.99
CA LEU A 26 -10.26 0.66 8.02
C LEU A 26 -10.29 -0.81 8.49
N LYS A 27 -9.16 -1.36 8.91
CA LYS A 27 -9.07 -2.74 9.45
C LYS A 27 -9.98 -2.91 10.66
N ASN A 28 -9.98 -1.96 11.59
CA ASN A 28 -10.82 -2.02 12.79
C ASN A 28 -12.30 -1.95 12.45
N LYS A 29 -12.73 -1.04 11.57
CA LYS A 29 -14.13 -0.94 11.16
C LYS A 29 -14.62 -2.12 10.33
N ILE A 30 -13.73 -2.78 9.58
CA ILE A 30 -14.05 -4.06 8.93
C ILE A 30 -14.27 -5.16 9.97
N LYS A 31 -13.47 -5.22 11.06
CA LYS A 31 -13.70 -6.17 12.16
C LYS A 31 -15.04 -5.92 12.86
N GLU A 32 -15.42 -4.65 13.05
CA GLU A 32 -16.67 -4.28 13.73
C GLU A 32 -17.94 -4.41 12.85
N HIS A 33 -17.84 -4.19 11.54
CA HIS A 33 -19.01 -4.05 10.65
C HIS A 33 -18.99 -4.97 9.42
N GLY A 34 -17.99 -5.84 9.30
CA GLY A 34 -17.79 -6.69 8.14
C GLY A 34 -17.49 -5.87 6.87
N THR A 35 -18.04 -6.28 5.73
CA THR A 35 -17.86 -5.58 4.43
C THR A 35 -18.94 -4.54 4.16
N SER A 36 -19.47 -3.91 5.20
CA SER A 36 -20.50 -2.87 5.10
C SER A 36 -19.89 -1.53 4.67
N TRP A 37 -19.40 -1.43 3.43
CA TRP A 37 -18.56 -0.32 2.94
C TRP A 37 -19.23 1.06 3.06
N ALA A 38 -20.54 1.16 2.81
CA ALA A 38 -21.29 2.40 2.96
C ALA A 38 -21.25 2.92 4.40
N LYS A 39 -21.38 2.01 5.38
CA LYS A 39 -21.24 2.32 6.81
C LYS A 39 -19.80 2.64 7.18
N ILE A 40 -18.84 1.87 6.66
CA ILE A 40 -17.42 2.11 6.96
C ILE A 40 -16.96 3.49 6.45
N ALA A 41 -17.42 3.90 5.27
CA ALA A 41 -17.13 5.21 4.71
C ALA A 41 -17.68 6.38 5.54
N THR A 42 -18.61 6.15 6.48
CA THR A 42 -19.06 7.22 7.39
C THR A 42 -18.01 7.61 8.42
N TYR A 43 -17.02 6.75 8.69
CA TYR A 43 -15.93 7.01 9.63
C TYR A 43 -14.76 7.78 9.00
N PHE A 44 -14.83 8.05 7.70
CA PHE A 44 -13.82 8.81 6.97
C PHE A 44 -14.46 10.08 6.41
N ASN A 45 -13.73 11.19 6.48
CA ASN A 45 -14.18 12.46 5.92
C ASN A 45 -14.15 12.39 4.38
N ASP A 46 -13.03 11.94 3.80
CA ASP A 46 -12.80 11.99 2.35
C ASP A 46 -12.63 10.62 1.69
N ARG A 47 -13.12 9.53 2.30
CA ARG A 47 -13.12 8.18 1.70
C ARG A 47 -14.55 7.72 1.49
N ASP A 48 -14.88 7.40 0.25
CA ASP A 48 -16.16 6.80 -0.08
C ASP A 48 -16.10 5.26 0.04
N ALA A 49 -17.27 4.63 -0.07
CA ALA A 49 -17.40 3.18 0.08
C ALA A 49 -16.53 2.40 -0.92
N GLN A 50 -16.41 2.92 -2.15
CA GLN A 50 -15.62 2.29 -3.20
C GLN A 50 -14.12 2.37 -2.89
N SER A 51 -13.66 3.51 -2.38
CA SER A 51 -12.28 3.72 -1.90
C SER A 51 -11.94 2.75 -0.77
N CYS A 52 -12.82 2.60 0.23
CA CYS A 52 -12.63 1.63 1.32
C CYS A 52 -12.51 0.19 0.82
N LYS A 53 -13.38 -0.23 -0.11
CA LYS A 53 -13.34 -1.57 -0.71
C LYS A 53 -12.04 -1.80 -1.49
N ASN A 54 -11.65 -0.84 -2.33
CA ASN A 54 -10.43 -0.90 -3.12
C ASN A 54 -9.19 -0.96 -2.22
N ARG A 55 -9.16 -0.15 -1.17
CA ARG A 55 -8.04 -0.16 -0.22
C ARG A 55 -7.96 -1.49 0.51
N HIS A 56 -9.08 -2.05 0.95
CA HIS A 56 -9.08 -3.37 1.59
C HIS A 56 -8.50 -4.45 0.66
N GLN A 57 -8.89 -4.46 -0.61
CA GLN A 57 -8.33 -5.39 -1.60
C GLN A 57 -6.82 -5.19 -1.80
N TYR A 58 -6.37 -3.93 -1.85
CA TYR A 58 -4.94 -3.60 -1.92
C TYR A 58 -4.18 -4.11 -0.70
N LEU A 59 -4.69 -3.88 0.52
CA LEU A 59 -4.07 -4.34 1.76
C LEU A 59 -4.01 -5.87 1.87
N LYS A 60 -4.98 -6.59 1.29
CA LYS A 60 -4.94 -8.06 1.23
C LYS A 60 -3.94 -8.61 0.22
N ARG A 61 -3.62 -7.83 -0.83
CA ARG A 61 -2.70 -8.22 -1.90
C ARG A 61 -1.28 -7.78 -1.63
N ARG A 62 -1.07 -6.76 -0.79
CA ARG A 62 0.25 -6.45 -0.29
C ARG A 62 0.75 -7.68 0.47
N PRO A 63 1.90 -8.25 0.07
CA PRO A 63 2.66 -9.08 0.99
C PRO A 63 2.80 -8.28 2.29
N ALA A 64 2.74 -8.96 3.44
CA ALA A 64 3.06 -8.32 4.70
C ALA A 64 4.36 -7.51 4.53
N ASP A 65 4.43 -6.35 5.17
CA ASP A 65 5.71 -5.64 5.26
C ASP A 65 6.74 -6.66 5.75
N TRP A 66 7.79 -6.87 4.97
CA TRP A 66 8.79 -7.91 5.23
C TRP A 66 9.19 -7.82 6.69
N SER A 67 9.06 -8.93 7.42
CA SER A 67 9.57 -8.99 8.78
C SER A 67 11.08 -8.82 8.75
N GLU A 68 11.67 -8.35 9.85
CA GLU A 68 13.13 -8.23 9.96
C GLU A 68 13.83 -9.57 9.69
N GLU A 69 13.19 -10.68 10.05
CA GLU A 69 13.67 -12.05 9.76
C GLU A 69 13.66 -12.38 8.26
N GLU A 70 12.56 -12.06 7.55
CA GLU A 70 12.48 -12.26 6.11
C GLU A 70 13.48 -11.34 5.38
N ASP A 71 13.67 -10.11 5.84
CA ASP A 71 14.66 -9.15 5.32
C ASP A 71 16.10 -9.67 5.50
N LEU A 72 16.39 -10.28 6.64
CA LEU A 72 17.69 -10.92 6.89
C LEU A 72 17.89 -12.14 6.01
N SER A 73 16.85 -12.96 5.85
CA SER A 73 16.86 -14.12 4.96
C SER A 73 17.12 -13.70 3.51
N LEU A 74 16.47 -12.61 3.06
CA LEU A 74 16.70 -12.03 1.74
C LEU A 74 18.14 -11.53 1.57
N LYS A 75 18.66 -10.77 2.55
CA LYS A 75 20.06 -10.28 2.54
C LYS A 75 21.06 -11.43 2.50
N GLN A 76 20.78 -12.53 3.21
CA GLN A 76 21.64 -13.70 3.23
C GLN A 76 21.58 -14.43 1.89
N ALA A 77 20.38 -14.67 1.33
CA ALA A 77 20.21 -15.25 0.01
C ALA A 77 20.89 -14.42 -1.09
N MET A 78 20.82 -13.09 -1.02
CA MET A 78 21.53 -12.20 -1.95
C MET A 78 23.06 -12.34 -1.86
N LYS A 79 23.61 -12.57 -0.66
CA LYS A 79 25.04 -12.84 -0.48
C LYS A 79 25.41 -14.21 -1.04
N ASP A 80 24.65 -15.23 -0.72
CA ASP A 80 24.93 -16.62 -1.09
C ASP A 80 24.79 -16.86 -2.60
N HIS A 81 23.81 -16.19 -3.23
CA HIS A 81 23.56 -16.27 -4.66
C HIS A 81 24.12 -15.08 -5.45
N GLY A 82 24.91 -14.19 -4.82
CA GLY A 82 25.44 -12.98 -5.46
C GLY A 82 26.28 -13.27 -6.71
N LYS A 83 26.98 -14.42 -6.76
CA LYS A 83 27.68 -14.89 -7.97
C LYS A 83 26.73 -15.21 -9.11
N LEU A 84 25.60 -15.88 -8.83
CA LEU A 84 24.61 -16.23 -9.85
C LEU A 84 23.98 -14.98 -10.45
N PHE A 85 23.68 -13.98 -9.61
CA PHE A 85 23.16 -12.70 -10.11
C PHE A 85 24.20 -11.93 -10.92
N ALA A 86 25.48 -11.93 -10.51
CA ALA A 86 26.55 -11.29 -11.26
C ALA A 86 26.81 -11.96 -12.62
N GLU A 87 26.82 -13.29 -12.66
CA GLU A 87 26.99 -14.07 -13.89
C GLU A 87 25.79 -13.91 -14.83
N ALA A 88 24.57 -13.97 -14.30
CA ALA A 88 23.35 -13.72 -15.06
C ALA A 88 23.31 -12.29 -15.60
N TRP A 89 23.67 -11.29 -14.79
CA TRP A 89 23.72 -9.90 -15.27
C TRP A 89 24.82 -9.68 -16.30
N LYS A 90 25.97 -10.34 -16.15
CA LYS A 90 27.05 -10.28 -17.13
C LYS A 90 26.61 -10.87 -18.48
N ALA A 91 25.93 -12.01 -18.46
CA ALA A 91 25.40 -12.64 -19.67
C ALA A 91 24.37 -11.74 -20.38
N VAL A 92 23.44 -11.13 -19.63
CA VAL A 92 22.47 -10.19 -20.21
C VAL A 92 23.16 -8.91 -20.72
N ALA A 93 24.23 -8.44 -20.08
CA ALA A 93 24.99 -7.29 -20.53
C ALA A 93 25.73 -7.56 -21.86
N ASP A 94 26.25 -8.77 -22.04
CA ASP A 94 26.89 -9.19 -23.30
C ASP A 94 25.88 -9.25 -24.47
N ASP A 95 24.63 -9.62 -24.20
CA ASP A 95 23.55 -9.72 -25.20
C ASP A 95 22.89 -8.37 -25.57
N VAL A 96 23.16 -7.29 -24.83
CA VAL A 96 22.58 -5.96 -25.09
C VAL A 96 23.67 -4.91 -25.30
N PRO A 97 24.33 -4.89 -26.48
CA PRO A 97 25.30 -3.86 -26.79
C PRO A 97 24.62 -2.47 -26.81
N ASN A 98 25.26 -1.49 -26.15
CA ASN A 98 24.87 -0.07 -26.02
C ASN A 98 23.87 0.33 -24.91
N LYS A 99 23.73 -0.44 -23.82
CA LYS A 99 23.04 0.04 -22.61
C LYS A 99 24.04 0.57 -21.56
N THR A 100 24.14 1.89 -21.45
CA THR A 100 24.72 2.56 -20.28
C THR A 100 23.61 2.76 -19.24
N TRP A 101 23.74 2.13 -18.07
CA TRP A 101 22.83 2.33 -16.95
C TRP A 101 23.30 3.59 -16.17
N GLN A 102 22.40 4.56 -15.94
CA GLN A 102 22.61 5.70 -15.03
C GLN A 102 22.02 5.39 -13.65
#